data_AF-A0A936SGD6-F1
#
_entry.id   AF-A0A936SGD6-F1
#
_cell.length_a   1.000
_cell.length_b   1.000
_cell.length_c   1.000
_cell.angle_alpha   90.00
_cell.angle_beta   90.00
_cell.angle_gamma   90.00
#
_symmetry.space_group_name_H-M   'P 1'
#
loop_
_entity.id
_entity.type
_entity.pdbx_description
1 polymer ?
#
loop_
_entity_poly.entity_id
_entity_poly.type
_entity_poly.pdbx_seq_one_letter_code
_entity_poly.pdbx_strand_id
1 'polypeptide(L)'
;MVFFDEFWFADRPTIFYGWARVNTRCRVPSYEKNRTIRYGLLAVDAHDGTEHIDFAKKLNSENVADYFHHLAIDTKQAGYTCLTVIIDNNSMHKDKMRYELWLRMHEQHNLDGFRVRFIDTPRYSPELNLAEYSIHQLRLRLFHHLPSRPKIDELCQNIRNSLKREQLQTKEQIRATINHILKLARVDCVA
;
A
#
# COMPACT_ATOMS: atom_id res chain seq x y z
N MET A 1 13.58 -6.40 -0.32
CA MET A 1 12.49 -7.11 -1.05
C MET A 1 11.23 -6.54 -0.49
N VAL A 2 10.29 -6.15 -1.35
CA VAL A 2 9.10 -5.43 -0.89
C VAL A 2 7.83 -6.19 -1.23
N PHE A 3 6.86 -6.12 -0.34
CA PHE A 3 5.49 -6.51 -0.61
C PHE A 3 4.70 -5.27 -0.98
N PHE A 4 3.86 -5.36 -2.00
CA PHE A 4 3.10 -4.24 -2.50
C PHE A 4 1.62 -4.56 -2.56
N ASP A 5 0.81 -3.56 -2.25
CA ASP A 5 -0.63 -3.59 -2.47
C ASP A 5 -1.22 -2.17 -2.56
N GLU A 6 -2.43 -2.08 -3.11
CA GLU A 6 -3.19 -0.84 -3.21
C GLU A 6 -4.42 -0.83 -2.33
N PHE A 7 -4.70 0.35 -1.77
CA PHE A 7 -5.94 0.57 -1.04
C PHE A 7 -6.56 1.89 -1.46
N TRP A 8 -7.86 2.02 -1.21
CA TRP A 8 -8.56 3.29 -1.40
C TRP A 8 -9.00 3.85 -0.05
N PHE A 9 -9.09 5.17 0.02
CA PHE A 9 -9.69 5.90 1.13
C PHE A 9 -10.43 7.12 0.61
N ALA A 10 -11.33 7.66 1.43
CA ALA A 10 -12.17 8.78 1.04
C ALA A 10 -12.13 9.91 2.07
N ASP A 11 -12.61 11.08 1.67
CA ASP A 11 -12.75 12.28 2.48
C ASP A 11 -13.84 12.19 3.56
N ARG A 12 -14.29 10.98 3.89
CA ARG A 12 -15.31 10.68 4.89
C ARG A 12 -15.04 9.33 5.55
N PRO A 13 -15.38 9.17 6.84
CA PRO A 13 -15.23 7.90 7.53
C PRO A 13 -16.15 6.82 6.92
N THR A 14 -15.65 5.58 6.86
CA THR A 14 -16.42 4.41 6.40
C THR A 14 -17.41 3.92 7.45
N ILE A 15 -17.22 4.29 8.72
CA ILE A 15 -18.10 3.97 9.84
C ILE A 15 -18.64 5.28 10.42
N PHE A 16 -19.96 5.44 10.40
CA PHE A 16 -20.62 6.58 11.04
C PHE A 16 -20.97 6.23 12.48
N TYR A 17 -20.45 6.99 13.44
CA TYR A 17 -20.97 6.96 14.80
C TYR A 17 -22.33 7.69 14.81
N GLY A 18 -23.39 6.94 15.09
CA GLY A 18 -24.75 7.44 15.20
C GLY A 18 -25.23 7.37 16.63
N TRP A 19 -25.60 8.51 17.20
CA TRP A 19 -26.24 8.59 18.52
C TRP A 19 -27.65 9.16 18.34
N ALA A 20 -28.62 8.54 18.98
CA ALA A 20 -30.01 9.01 19.00
C ALA A 20 -30.50 9.04 20.45
N ARG A 21 -31.46 9.93 20.73
CA ARG A 21 -32.15 9.89 22.03
C ARG A 21 -32.92 8.57 22.13
N VAL A 22 -33.12 8.10 23.36
CA VAL A 22 -33.98 6.93 23.62
C VAL A 22 -35.35 7.19 22.97
N ASN A 23 -35.86 6.20 22.24
CA ASN A 23 -37.11 6.27 21.46
C ASN A 23 -37.08 7.23 20.25
N THR A 24 -35.90 7.64 19.74
CA THR A 24 -35.80 8.34 18.46
C THR A 24 -35.03 7.54 17.41
N ARG A 25 -35.43 7.69 16.14
CA ARG A 25 -34.77 7.01 15.02
C ARG A 25 -33.42 7.67 14.75
N CYS A 26 -32.34 6.90 14.83
CA CYS A 26 -31.02 7.35 14.41
C CYS A 26 -31.04 7.70 12.92
N ARG A 27 -30.59 8.91 12.58
CA ARG A 27 -30.41 9.36 11.20
C ARG A 27 -28.92 9.50 10.93
N VAL A 28 -28.39 8.59 10.15
CA VAL A 28 -27.01 8.65 9.66
C VAL A 28 -27.04 9.28 8.27
N PRO A 29 -26.39 10.43 8.05
CA PRO A 29 -26.34 11.04 6.72
C PRO A 29 -25.43 10.22 5.79
N SER A 30 -25.99 9.27 5.03
CA SER A 30 -25.27 8.49 4.02
C SER A 30 -25.37 9.16 2.64
N TYR A 31 -24.63 10.25 2.42
CA TYR A 31 -24.52 10.82 1.08
C TYR A 31 -23.26 10.30 0.37
N GLU A 32 -23.37 9.10 -0.21
CA GLU A 32 -22.25 8.40 -0.86
C GLU A 32 -21.89 8.97 -2.25
N LYS A 33 -22.80 9.69 -2.90
CA LYS A 33 -22.67 10.09 -4.32
C LYS A 33 -21.54 11.09 -4.61
N ASN A 34 -21.04 11.83 -3.63
CA ASN A 34 -20.05 12.91 -3.83
C ASN A 34 -18.77 12.73 -2.99
N ARG A 35 -18.30 11.49 -2.80
CA ARG A 35 -17.04 11.24 -2.06
C ARG A 35 -15.82 11.52 -2.94
N THR A 36 -14.81 12.18 -2.37
CA THR A 36 -13.50 12.30 -3.00
C THR A 36 -12.66 11.09 -2.61
N ILE A 37 -12.26 10.29 -3.59
CA ILE A 37 -11.47 9.06 -3.36
C ILE A 37 -10.01 9.32 -3.73
N ARG A 38 -9.09 8.73 -2.97
CA ARG A 38 -7.69 8.55 -3.35
C ARG A 38 -7.28 7.10 -3.20
N TYR A 39 -6.29 6.73 -3.99
CA TYR A 39 -5.67 5.42 -3.95
C TYR A 39 -4.29 5.56 -3.32
N GLY A 40 -4.03 4.81 -2.26
CA GLY A 40 -2.71 4.64 -1.69
C GLY A 40 -2.01 3.45 -2.34
N LEU A 41 -0.77 3.68 -2.74
CA LEU A 41 0.16 2.68 -3.27
C LEU A 41 1.17 2.43 -2.16
N LEU A 42 1.19 1.24 -1.57
CA LEU A 42 2.04 0.94 -0.42
C LEU A 42 2.95 -0.23 -0.74
N ALA A 43 4.27 0.00 -0.63
CA ALA A 43 5.25 -1.07 -0.56
C ALA A 43 5.88 -1.13 0.84
N VAL A 44 6.08 -2.34 1.35
CA VAL A 44 6.64 -2.59 2.69
C VAL A 44 7.87 -3.48 2.52
N ASP A 45 9.03 -3.03 3.01
CA ASP A 45 10.23 -3.87 2.99
C ASP A 45 10.14 -5.00 4.01
N ALA A 46 10.38 -6.22 3.54
CA ALA A 46 10.30 -7.44 4.34
C ALA A 46 11.40 -7.55 5.41
N HIS A 47 12.52 -6.82 5.28
CA HIS A 47 13.63 -6.90 6.20
C HIS A 47 13.41 -6.04 7.46
N ASP A 48 12.94 -4.81 7.29
CA ASP A 48 12.85 -3.82 8.36
C ASP A 48 11.49 -3.13 8.50
N GLY A 49 10.53 -3.46 7.64
CA GLY A 49 9.18 -2.88 7.68
C GLY A 49 9.08 -1.49 7.09
N THR A 50 10.12 -0.96 6.43
CA THR A 50 10.08 0.40 5.87
C THR A 50 8.93 0.53 4.88
N GLU A 51 8.06 1.52 5.12
CA GLU A 51 6.92 1.83 4.27
C GLU A 51 7.27 2.87 3.22
N HIS A 52 7.08 2.50 1.96
CA HIS A 52 7.12 3.40 0.82
C HIS A 52 5.67 3.65 0.39
N ILE A 53 5.21 4.90 0.47
CA ILE A 53 3.83 5.24 0.15
C ILE A 53 3.76 6.37 -0.87
N ASP A 54 2.84 6.23 -1.82
CA ASP A 54 2.39 7.35 -2.65
C ASP A 54 0.88 7.32 -2.90
N PHE A 55 0.36 8.40 -3.49
CA PHE A 55 -1.08 8.57 -3.70
C PHE A 55 -1.43 8.96 -5.12
N ALA A 56 -2.36 8.20 -5.72
CA ALA A 56 -2.89 8.47 -7.05
C ALA A 56 -4.34 8.96 -7.00
N LYS A 57 -4.72 9.81 -7.98
CA LYS A 57 -6.13 10.19 -8.23
C LYS A 57 -6.92 9.06 -8.87
N LYS A 58 -6.25 8.21 -9.64
CA LYS A 58 -6.83 7.10 -10.39
C LYS A 58 -5.91 5.90 -10.25
N LEU A 59 -6.48 4.72 -10.08
CA LEU A 59 -5.72 3.48 -10.10
C LEU A 59 -5.70 2.92 -11.52
N ASN A 60 -4.53 2.96 -12.16
CA ASN A 60 -4.27 2.44 -13.50
C ASN A 60 -2.82 1.96 -13.60
N SER A 61 -2.54 1.15 -14.62
CA SER A 61 -1.20 0.60 -14.86
C SER A 61 -0.12 1.69 -15.00
N GLU A 62 -0.45 2.86 -15.58
CA GLU A 62 0.52 3.94 -15.77
C GLU A 62 0.97 4.57 -14.42
N ASN A 63 0.06 4.79 -13.48
CA ASN A 63 0.39 5.36 -12.18
C ASN A 63 1.12 4.34 -11.29
N VAL A 64 0.74 3.06 -11.35
CA VAL A 64 1.43 1.99 -10.62
C VAL A 64 2.86 1.80 -11.13
N ALA A 65 3.05 1.86 -12.46
CA ALA A 65 4.39 1.86 -13.05
C ALA A 65 5.23 3.08 -12.62
N ASP A 66 4.59 4.22 -12.32
CA ASP A 66 5.30 5.47 -11.97
C ASP A 66 5.83 5.38 -10.55
N TYR A 67 4.97 4.88 -9.68
CA TYR A 67 5.33 4.49 -8.33
C TYR A 67 6.51 3.53 -8.29
N PHE A 68 6.47 2.42 -9.06
CA PHE A 68 7.59 1.47 -9.08
C PHE A 68 8.87 2.04 -9.69
N HIS A 69 8.74 2.95 -10.65
CA HIS A 69 9.89 3.63 -11.24
C HIS A 69 10.60 4.51 -10.19
N HIS A 70 9.85 5.30 -9.42
CA HIS A 70 10.41 6.07 -8.31
C HIS A 70 11.02 5.17 -7.23
N LEU A 71 10.31 4.10 -6.84
CA LEU A 71 10.83 3.14 -5.86
C LEU A 71 12.12 2.46 -6.33
N ALA A 72 12.24 2.15 -7.63
CA ALA A 72 13.45 1.59 -8.21
C ALA A 72 14.62 2.59 -8.16
N ILE A 73 14.37 3.88 -8.42
CA ILE A 73 15.38 4.93 -8.29
C ILE A 73 15.88 5.00 -6.85
N ASP A 74 14.96 5.10 -5.88
CA ASP A 74 15.31 5.17 -4.46
C ASP A 74 16.11 3.93 -4.03
N THR A 75 15.70 2.74 -4.49
CA THR A 75 16.38 1.47 -4.20
C THR A 75 17.79 1.42 -4.80
N LYS A 76 17.97 1.92 -6.04
CA LYS A 76 19.29 2.01 -6.67
C LYS A 76 20.19 3.02 -5.93
N GLN A 77 19.65 4.17 -5.53
CA GLN A 77 20.37 5.18 -4.76
C GLN A 77 20.81 4.66 -3.38
N ALA A 78 20.03 3.76 -2.79
CA ALA A 78 20.39 3.04 -1.56
C ALA A 78 21.50 1.99 -1.76
N GLY A 79 22.01 1.79 -2.98
CA GLY A 79 23.14 0.90 -3.29
C GLY A 79 22.74 -0.51 -3.72
N TYR A 80 21.45 -0.80 -3.88
CA TYR A 80 20.99 -2.10 -4.35
C TYR A 80 21.04 -2.20 -5.88
N THR A 81 21.13 -3.42 -6.39
CA THR A 81 21.15 -3.71 -7.83
C THR A 81 19.82 -4.28 -8.34
N CYS A 82 18.93 -4.66 -7.44
CA CYS A 82 17.65 -5.26 -7.79
C CYS A 82 16.55 -4.91 -6.77
N LEU A 83 15.38 -4.56 -7.30
CA LEU A 83 14.12 -4.47 -6.56
C LEU A 83 13.29 -5.72 -6.86
N THR A 84 13.01 -6.53 -5.85
CA THR A 84 12.04 -7.63 -5.95
C THR A 84 10.75 -7.23 -5.28
N VAL A 85 9.66 -7.23 -6.04
CA VAL A 85 8.31 -6.83 -5.63
C VAL A 85 7.42 -8.08 -5.60
N ILE A 86 6.81 -8.34 -4.45
CA ILE A 86 5.73 -9.33 -4.30
C ILE A 86 4.40 -8.59 -4.44
N ILE A 87 3.54 -9.04 -5.35
CA ILE A 87 2.31 -8.34 -5.73
C ILE A 87 1.19 -9.35 -6.02
N ASP A 88 -0.07 -8.93 -5.90
CA ASP A 88 -1.21 -9.78 -6.22
C ASP A 88 -1.33 -10.05 -7.73
N ASN A 89 -2.05 -11.12 -8.08
CA ASN A 89 -2.23 -11.55 -9.47
C ASN A 89 -3.44 -10.84 -10.13
N ASN A 90 -3.47 -9.51 -10.03
CA ASN A 90 -4.45 -8.67 -10.73
C ASN A 90 -4.05 -8.50 -12.21
N SER A 91 -5.02 -8.33 -13.10
CA SER A 91 -4.75 -8.00 -14.51
C SER A 91 -4.00 -6.68 -14.68
N MET A 92 -4.17 -5.72 -13.75
CA MET A 92 -3.49 -4.43 -13.79
C MET A 92 -1.96 -4.55 -13.66
N HIS A 93 -1.45 -5.54 -12.92
CA HIS A 93 -0.01 -5.73 -12.64
C HIS A 93 0.73 -6.60 -13.66
N LYS A 94 0.05 -6.98 -14.74
CA LYS A 94 0.60 -7.82 -15.80
C LYS A 94 1.30 -6.96 -16.85
N ASP A 95 1.20 -7.38 -18.10
CA ASP A 95 2.04 -6.93 -19.20
C ASP A 95 2.00 -5.42 -19.39
N LYS A 96 0.83 -4.77 -19.27
CA LYS A 96 0.73 -3.32 -19.45
C LYS A 96 1.56 -2.56 -18.41
N MET A 97 1.36 -2.80 -17.11
CA MET A 97 2.12 -2.09 -16.06
C MET A 97 3.61 -2.39 -16.15
N ARG A 98 3.98 -3.66 -16.37
CA ARG A 98 5.39 -4.08 -16.47
C ARG A 98 6.08 -3.47 -17.70
N TYR A 99 5.37 -3.35 -18.83
CA TYR A 99 5.86 -2.70 -20.03
C TYR A 99 6.06 -1.19 -19.83
N GLU A 100 5.09 -0.50 -19.22
CA GLU A 100 5.20 0.93 -18.89
C GLU A 100 6.38 1.20 -17.97
N LEU A 101 6.59 0.36 -16.96
CA LEU A 101 7.77 0.45 -16.09
C LEU A 101 9.07 0.22 -16.87
N TRP A 102 9.12 -0.84 -17.68
CA TRP A 102 10.28 -1.14 -18.51
C TRP A 102 10.65 0.03 -19.41
N LEU A 103 9.68 0.64 -20.09
CA LEU A 103 9.89 1.79 -20.97
C LEU A 103 10.55 2.94 -20.20
N ARG A 104 10.00 3.32 -19.05
CA ARG A 104 10.53 4.40 -18.20
C ARG A 104 11.95 4.12 -17.71
N MET A 105 12.24 2.88 -17.34
CA MET A 105 13.59 2.47 -16.93
C MET A 105 14.62 2.66 -18.04
N HIS A 106 14.24 2.44 -19.31
CA HIS A 106 15.15 2.55 -20.46
C HIS A 106 15.29 3.98 -20.97
N GLU A 107 14.22 4.78 -20.91
CA GLU A 107 14.24 6.17 -21.41
C GLU A 107 15.09 7.10 -20.55
N GLN A 108 15.14 6.88 -19.23
CA GLN A 108 15.77 7.83 -18.32
C GLN A 108 17.24 7.54 -18.01
N HIS A 109 17.81 6.40 -18.43
CA HIS A 109 19.18 5.91 -18.14
C HIS A 109 19.60 5.84 -16.65
N ASN A 110 18.80 6.40 -15.74
CA ASN A 110 19.03 6.46 -14.30
C ASN A 110 19.02 5.06 -13.67
N LEU A 111 18.41 4.07 -14.34
CA LEU A 111 18.27 2.69 -13.89
C LEU A 111 19.12 1.70 -14.70
N ASP A 112 20.13 2.17 -15.43
CA ASP A 112 21.07 1.29 -16.14
C ASP A 112 21.66 0.21 -15.21
N GLY A 113 21.61 -1.05 -15.65
CA GLY A 113 22.07 -2.21 -14.89
C GLY A 113 21.19 -2.63 -13.71
N PHE A 114 20.15 -1.87 -13.36
CA PHE A 114 19.23 -2.18 -12.28
C PHE A 114 18.09 -3.07 -12.75
N ARG A 115 17.65 -4.02 -11.90
CA ARG A 115 16.60 -4.98 -12.26
C ARG A 115 15.40 -4.86 -11.35
N VAL A 116 14.21 -4.76 -11.94
CA VAL A 116 12.94 -4.93 -11.20
C VAL A 116 12.39 -6.32 -11.51
N ARG A 117 12.07 -7.09 -10.45
CA ARG A 117 11.51 -8.44 -10.54
C ARG A 117 10.16 -8.47 -9.83
N PHE A 118 9.17 -9.09 -10.46
CA PHE A 118 7.86 -9.29 -9.88
C PHE A 118 7.66 -10.77 -9.52
N ILE A 119 7.10 -11.00 -8.34
CA ILE A 119 6.65 -12.32 -7.88
C ILE A 119 5.15 -12.20 -7.61
N ASP A 120 4.34 -12.86 -8.43
CA ASP A 120 2.89 -12.86 -8.29
C ASP A 120 2.46 -13.81 -7.18
N THR A 121 1.65 -13.33 -6.23
CA THR A 121 1.02 -14.20 -5.24
C THR A 121 -0.11 -15.03 -5.88
N PRO A 122 -0.49 -16.17 -5.28
CA PRO A 122 -1.67 -16.91 -5.69
C PRO A 122 -2.93 -16.02 -5.69
N ARG A 123 -3.86 -16.31 -6.60
CA ARG A 123 -5.13 -15.56 -6.66
C ARG A 123 -5.91 -15.74 -5.36
N TYR A 124 -6.53 -14.66 -4.90
CA TYR A 124 -7.34 -14.62 -3.68
C TYR A 124 -6.57 -15.01 -2.41
N SER A 125 -5.29 -14.62 -2.33
CA SER A 125 -4.44 -14.89 -1.16
C SER A 125 -3.89 -13.61 -0.51
N PRO A 126 -4.75 -12.68 -0.04
CA PRO A 126 -4.30 -11.48 0.67
C PRO A 126 -3.51 -11.80 1.94
N GLU A 127 -3.78 -12.94 2.59
CA GLU A 127 -3.03 -13.43 3.76
C GLU A 127 -1.56 -13.75 3.47
N LEU A 128 -1.17 -13.83 2.19
CA LEU A 128 0.22 -14.04 1.78
C LEU A 128 0.94 -12.72 1.43
N ASN A 129 0.28 -11.57 1.60
CA ASN A 129 0.82 -10.26 1.27
C ASN A 129 1.06 -9.41 2.52
N LEU A 130 2.32 -9.13 2.87
CA LEU A 130 2.66 -8.29 4.02
C LEU A 130 2.07 -6.87 3.92
N ALA A 131 1.93 -6.32 2.71
CA ALA A 131 1.36 -4.99 2.51
C ALA A 131 -0.08 -4.91 3.03
N GLU A 132 -0.89 -5.97 2.89
CA GLU A 132 -2.27 -6.03 3.41
C GLU A 132 -2.31 -5.91 4.94
N TYR A 133 -1.37 -6.55 5.65
CA TYR A 133 -1.25 -6.41 7.11
C TYR A 133 -0.91 -4.97 7.52
N SER A 134 -0.02 -4.31 6.77
CA SER A 134 0.33 -2.91 7.00
C SER A 134 -0.84 -1.97 6.66
N ILE A 135 -1.56 -2.20 5.56
CA ILE A 135 -2.78 -1.46 5.21
C ILE A 135 -3.83 -1.61 6.31
N HIS A 136 -3.96 -2.80 6.91
CA HIS A 136 -4.86 -3.00 8.03
C HIS A 136 -4.47 -2.13 9.24
N GLN A 137 -3.17 -2.11 9.62
CA GLN A 137 -2.68 -1.25 10.69
C GLN A 137 -2.87 0.24 10.38
N LEU A 138 -2.62 0.65 9.13
CA LEU A 138 -2.84 2.00 8.66
C LEU A 138 -4.31 2.42 8.86
N ARG A 139 -5.25 1.56 8.47
CA ARG A 139 -6.69 1.81 8.65
C ARG A 139 -7.06 1.95 10.12
N LEU A 140 -6.56 1.08 10.98
CA LEU A 140 -6.84 1.11 12.42
C LEU A 140 -6.29 2.37 13.08
N ARG A 141 -5.03 2.73 12.80
CA ARG A 141 -4.37 3.86 13.47
C ARG A 141 -4.79 5.22 12.92
N LEU A 142 -4.86 5.34 11.59
CA LEU A 142 -5.01 6.64 10.94
C LEU A 142 -6.42 6.90 10.40
N PHE A 143 -7.16 5.86 9.99
CA PHE A 143 -8.48 6.06 9.37
C PHE A 143 -9.63 5.97 10.37
N HIS A 144 -9.46 5.20 11.44
CA HIS A 144 -10.52 4.97 12.41
C HIS A 144 -10.98 6.25 13.14
N HIS A 145 -10.06 7.18 13.39
CA HIS A 145 -10.32 8.42 14.13
C HIS A 145 -10.38 9.66 13.24
N LEU A 146 -10.62 9.50 11.93
CA LEU A 146 -10.70 10.65 11.04
C LEU A 146 -11.89 11.55 11.39
N PRO A 147 -11.72 12.88 11.24
CA PRO A 147 -12.83 13.80 11.37
C PRO A 147 -13.90 13.49 10.31
N SER A 148 -15.09 14.05 10.47
CA SER A 148 -16.25 13.71 9.62
C SER A 148 -16.07 14.09 8.15
N ARG A 149 -15.17 15.06 7.85
CA ARG A 149 -14.90 15.61 6.51
C ARG A 149 -13.45 16.15 6.35
N PRO A 150 -12.39 15.31 6.45
CA PRO A 150 -11.03 15.77 6.17
C PRO A 150 -10.93 16.21 4.70
N LYS A 151 -10.08 17.20 4.41
CA LYS A 151 -9.66 17.41 3.02
C LYS A 151 -8.75 16.26 2.62
N ILE A 152 -9.01 15.68 1.45
CA ILE A 152 -8.30 14.46 1.03
C ILE A 152 -6.79 14.66 0.89
N ASP A 153 -6.34 15.85 0.45
CA ASP A 153 -4.91 16.15 0.30
C ASP A 153 -4.23 16.36 1.66
N GLU A 154 -4.94 16.93 2.65
CA GLU A 154 -4.47 17.02 4.04
C GLU A 154 -4.32 15.61 4.65
N LEU A 155 -5.26 14.70 4.35
CA LEU A 155 -5.18 13.31 4.78
C LEU A 155 -3.97 12.59 4.18
N CYS A 156 -3.72 12.73 2.87
CA CYS A 156 -2.53 12.20 2.22
C CYS A 156 -1.25 12.68 2.94
N GLN A 157 -1.16 13.98 3.24
CA GLN A 157 0.01 14.54 3.90
C GLN A 157 0.17 14.04 5.34
N ASN A 158 -0.93 13.91 6.08
CA ASN A 158 -0.92 13.36 7.44
C ASN A 158 -0.43 11.91 7.46
N ILE A 159 -0.88 11.09 6.51
CA ILE A 159 -0.38 9.71 6.37
C ILE A 159 1.14 9.71 6.13
N ARG A 160 1.64 10.49 5.17
CA ARG A 160 3.10 10.57 4.91
C ARG A 160 3.87 11.01 6.15
N ASN A 161 3.37 12.02 6.86
CA ASN A 161 4.02 12.53 8.05
C ASN A 161 4.00 11.52 9.20
N SER A 162 2.92 10.74 9.34
CA SER A 162 2.84 9.69 10.35
C SER A 162 3.85 8.59 10.09
N LEU A 163 3.91 8.07 8.85
CA LEU A 163 4.82 6.99 8.49
C LEU A 163 6.30 7.41 8.55
N LYS A 164 6.60 8.69 8.32
CA LYS A 164 7.96 9.24 8.54
C LYS A 164 8.37 9.30 10.01
N ARG A 165 7.40 9.40 10.94
CA ARG A 165 7.66 9.52 12.38
C ARG A 165 7.71 8.16 13.06
N GLU A 166 6.84 7.26 12.64
CA GLU A 166 6.64 5.96 13.28
C GLU A 166 6.20 4.94 12.23
N GLN A 167 6.89 3.79 12.21
CA GLN A 167 6.49 2.64 11.39
C GLN A 167 5.19 2.04 11.92
N LEU A 168 4.37 1.49 11.02
CA LEU A 168 3.13 0.78 11.35
C LEU A 168 3.41 -0.48 12.15
N GLN A 169 4.54 -1.14 11.87
CA GLN A 169 4.98 -2.34 12.56
C GLN A 169 6.46 -2.24 12.90
N THR A 170 6.85 -2.73 14.08
CA THR A 170 8.27 -2.84 14.44
C THR A 170 8.95 -3.96 13.62
N LYS A 171 10.28 -3.97 13.56
CA LYS A 171 11.04 -5.05 12.88
C LYS A 171 10.67 -6.44 13.41
N GLU A 172 10.45 -6.57 14.72
CA GLU A 172 10.03 -7.82 15.35
C GLU A 172 8.63 -8.24 14.90
N GLN A 173 7.70 -7.28 14.79
CA GLN A 173 6.35 -7.53 14.29
C GLN A 173 6.37 -7.93 12.81
N ILE A 174 7.19 -7.29 11.98
CA ILE A 174 7.38 -7.63 10.57
C ILE A 174 7.89 -9.07 10.43
N ARG A 175 8.94 -9.43 11.18
CA ARG A 175 9.47 -10.80 11.21
C ARG A 175 8.40 -11.80 11.64
N ALA A 176 7.61 -11.49 12.66
CA ALA A 176 6.52 -12.34 13.11
C ALA A 176 5.44 -12.53 12.04
N THR A 177 5.06 -11.45 11.34
CA THR A 177 4.10 -11.51 10.22
C THR A 177 4.65 -12.32 9.05
N ILE A 178 5.92 -12.15 8.67
CA ILE A 178 6.55 -12.95 7.62
C ILE A 178 6.59 -14.43 7.99
N ASN A 179 6.98 -14.77 9.23
CA ASN A 179 6.97 -16.15 9.70
C ASN A 179 5.57 -16.74 9.69
N HIS A 180 4.54 -15.94 9.99
CA HIS A 180 3.15 -16.36 9.85
C HIS A 180 2.78 -16.63 8.39
N ILE A 181 3.12 -15.73 7.47
CA ILE A 181 2.91 -15.90 6.01
C ILE A 181 3.59 -17.18 5.50
N LEU A 182 4.85 -17.43 5.87
CA LEU A 182 5.58 -18.63 5.47
C LEU A 182 4.91 -19.92 5.98
N LYS A 183 4.43 -19.91 7.23
CA LYS A 183 3.66 -21.03 7.79
C LYS A 183 2.36 -21.28 7.03
N LEU A 184 1.63 -20.23 6.64
CA LEU A 184 0.42 -20.34 5.83
C LEU A 184 0.73 -20.92 4.45
N ALA A 185 1.85 -20.50 3.84
CA ALA A 185 2.34 -21.02 2.57
C ALA A 185 2.88 -22.45 2.64
N ARG A 186 2.92 -23.07 3.84
CA ARG A 186 3.53 -24.39 4.11
C ARG A 186 5.00 -24.46 3.67
N VAL A 187 5.71 -23.34 3.82
CA VAL A 187 7.17 -23.26 3.63
C VAL A 187 7.81 -23.29 5.00
N ASP A 188 8.68 -24.27 5.25
CA ASP A 188 9.38 -24.39 6.53
C ASP A 188 10.22 -23.12 6.79
N CYS A 189 10.12 -22.57 8.00
CA CYS A 189 10.78 -21.31 8.37
C CYS A 189 12.30 -21.49 8.36
N VAL A 190 13.03 -20.57 7.71
CA VAL A 190 14.48 -20.42 7.94
C VAL A 190 14.64 -19.67 9.26
N ALA A 191 15.34 -20.32 10.21
CA ALA A 191 15.66 -19.79 11.54
C ALA A 191 16.60 -18.58 11.47
#